data_AF-A0A9E1H9X8-F1
#
_entry.id   AF-A0A9E1H9X8-F1
#
_cell.length_a   1.000
_cell.length_b   1.000
_cell.length_c   1.000
_cell.angle_alpha   90.00
_cell.angle_beta   90.00
_cell.angle_gamma   90.00
#
_symmetry.space_group_name_H-M   'P 1'
#
loop_
_entity.id
_entity.type
_entity.pdbx_description
1 polymer ?
#
loop_
_entity_poly.entity_id
_entity_poly.type
_entity_poly.pdbx_seq_one_letter_code
_entity_poly.pdbx_strand_id
1 'polypeptide(L)'
;NAEYDTTINDTFAMTNMIQGILELVKQEMGIEFDEESLHYERFVTHLKFLAQRLYRHELLKDEEIEFAKLMENKYPGEYECSKHIAEYIEKEYGGQISGEEIMFLAIHIKRVCMTD
;
A
#
# COMPACT_ATOMS: atom_id res chain seq x y z
N ASN A 1 -21.74 21.86 -7.58
CA ASN A 1 -22.41 20.59 -7.24
C ASN A 1 -21.68 19.40 -7.84
N ALA A 2 -21.48 19.32 -9.16
CA ALA A 2 -20.75 18.19 -9.78
C ALA A 2 -19.29 17.99 -9.27
N GLU A 3 -18.51 19.05 -9.07
CA GLU A 3 -17.11 18.95 -8.58
C GLU A 3 -17.04 18.51 -7.10
N TYR A 4 -18.05 18.86 -6.31
CA TYR A 4 -18.17 18.42 -4.92
C TYR A 4 -18.54 16.94 -4.82
N ASP A 5 -19.45 16.48 -5.68
CA ASP A 5 -19.85 15.07 -5.76
C ASP A 5 -18.69 14.18 -6.24
N THR A 6 -17.89 14.63 -7.22
CA THR A 6 -16.68 13.90 -7.66
C THR A 6 -15.66 13.78 -6.53
N THR A 7 -15.35 14.88 -5.83
CA THR A 7 -14.36 14.88 -4.73
C THR A 7 -14.75 13.96 -3.57
N ILE A 8 -16.06 13.89 -3.26
CA ILE A 8 -16.58 12.97 -2.23
C ILE A 8 -16.44 11.52 -2.67
N ASN A 9 -16.80 11.20 -3.92
CA ASN A 9 -16.68 9.85 -4.45
C ASN A 9 -15.21 9.38 -4.45
N ASP A 10 -14.28 10.25 -4.83
CA ASP A 10 -12.84 9.95 -4.79
C ASP A 10 -12.37 9.68 -3.36
N THR A 11 -12.84 10.46 -2.39
CA THR A 11 -12.50 10.27 -0.98
C THR A 11 -12.98 8.92 -0.44
N PHE A 12 -14.20 8.51 -0.77
CA PHE A 12 -14.73 7.20 -0.39
C PHE A 12 -13.95 6.07 -1.05
N ALA A 13 -13.66 6.20 -2.34
CA ALA A 13 -12.98 5.15 -3.09
C ALA A 13 -11.50 5.00 -2.65
N MET A 14 -10.82 6.10 -2.29
CA MET A 14 -9.52 6.06 -1.62
C MET A 14 -9.59 5.37 -0.25
N THR A 15 -10.62 5.66 0.55
CA THR A 15 -10.79 5.04 1.88
C THR A 15 -11.02 3.53 1.75
N ASN A 16 -11.84 3.11 0.78
CA ASN A 16 -12.09 1.69 0.50
C ASN A 16 -10.83 0.97 0.03
N MET A 17 -10.01 1.62 -0.81
CA MET A 17 -8.72 1.08 -1.23
C MET A 17 -7.82 0.81 -0.01
N ILE A 18 -7.66 1.81 0.87
CA ILE A 18 -6.84 1.67 2.08
C ILE A 18 -7.35 0.53 2.97
N GLN A 19 -8.65 0.45 3.22
CA GLN A 19 -9.24 -0.62 4.03
C GLN A 19 -9.01 -2.01 3.41
N GLY A 20 -9.19 -2.14 2.09
CA GLY A 20 -8.93 -3.40 1.40
C GLY A 20 -7.46 -3.82 1.47
N ILE A 21 -6.53 -2.87 1.37
CA ILE A 21 -5.10 -3.15 1.54
C ILE A 21 -4.79 -3.61 2.96
N LEU A 22 -5.33 -2.93 3.98
CA LEU A 22 -5.13 -3.32 5.38
C LEU A 22 -5.67 -4.73 5.65
N GLU A 23 -6.87 -5.05 5.16
CA GLU A 23 -7.45 -6.39 5.31
C GLU A 23 -6.62 -7.46 4.59
N LEU A 24 -6.13 -7.20 3.38
CA LEU A 24 -5.23 -8.11 2.66
C LEU A 24 -3.97 -8.41 3.48
N VAL A 25 -3.30 -7.36 3.99
CA VAL A 25 -2.08 -7.53 4.81
C VAL A 25 -2.39 -8.32 6.08
N LYS A 26 -3.50 -8.01 6.75
CA LYS A 26 -3.95 -8.70 7.96
C LYS A 26 -4.13 -10.20 7.71
N GLN A 27 -4.82 -10.55 6.62
CA GLN A 27 -5.11 -11.93 6.24
C GLN A 27 -3.85 -12.69 5.81
N GLU A 28 -3.02 -12.10 4.95
CA GLU A 28 -1.84 -12.78 4.42
C GLU A 28 -0.72 -12.93 5.45
N MET A 29 -0.51 -11.93 6.30
CA MET A 29 0.52 -11.97 7.34
C MET A 29 0.05 -12.64 8.63
N GLY A 30 -1.26 -12.84 8.81
CA GLY A 30 -1.83 -13.46 9.99
C GLY A 30 -1.63 -12.63 11.27
N ILE A 31 -1.73 -11.31 11.16
CA ILE A 31 -1.51 -10.36 12.26
C ILE A 31 -2.79 -9.61 12.63
N GLU A 32 -2.77 -8.89 13.74
CA GLU A 32 -3.69 -7.79 14.04
C GLU A 32 -2.85 -6.51 14.13
N PHE A 33 -3.37 -5.40 13.63
CA PHE A 33 -2.64 -4.13 13.73
C PHE A 33 -2.77 -3.54 15.13
N ASP A 34 -1.64 -3.11 15.69
CA ASP A 34 -1.64 -2.17 16.81
C ASP A 34 -1.89 -0.77 16.25
N GLU A 35 -3.15 -0.32 16.32
CA GLU A 35 -3.58 0.98 15.81
C GLU A 35 -2.98 2.18 16.56
N GLU A 36 -2.41 1.96 17.75
CA GLU A 36 -1.71 2.99 18.52
C GLU A 36 -0.22 3.07 18.16
N SER A 37 0.30 2.11 17.40
CA SER A 37 1.71 2.06 17.04
C SER A 37 2.09 3.10 15.97
N LEU A 38 3.30 3.66 16.12
CA LEU A 38 3.90 4.54 15.12
C LEU A 38 4.10 3.81 13.77
N HIS A 39 4.29 2.50 13.80
CA HIS A 39 4.43 1.69 12.59
C HIS A 39 3.14 1.63 11.79
N TYR A 40 2.00 1.43 12.46
CA TYR A 40 0.68 1.46 11.83
C TYR A 40 0.34 2.86 11.31
N GLU A 41 0.54 3.91 12.12
CA GLU A 41 0.28 5.30 11.69
C GLU A 41 1.05 5.66 10.41
N ARG A 42 2.33 5.29 10.35
CA ARG A 42 3.18 5.51 9.17
C ARG A 42 2.71 4.70 7.97
N PHE A 43 2.28 3.46 8.18
CA PHE A 43 1.76 2.62 7.11
C PHE A 43 0.49 3.22 6.51
N VAL A 44 -0.50 3.56 7.34
CA VAL A 44 -1.74 4.21 6.90
C VAL A 44 -1.46 5.53 6.19
N THR A 45 -0.50 6.31 6.68
CA THR A 45 -0.09 7.58 6.05
C THR A 45 0.50 7.35 4.66
N HIS A 46 1.38 6.34 4.50
CA HIS A 46 1.91 5.97 3.20
C HIS A 46 0.78 5.55 2.23
N LEU A 47 -0.16 4.72 2.69
CA LEU A 47 -1.32 4.31 1.87
C LEU A 47 -2.20 5.49 1.45
N LYS A 48 -2.40 6.50 2.34
CA LYS A 48 -3.12 7.73 1.99
C LYS A 48 -2.44 8.49 0.85
N PHE A 49 -1.11 8.67 0.91
CA PHE A 49 -0.37 9.35 -0.15
C PHE A 49 -0.31 8.53 -1.45
N LEU A 50 -0.19 7.20 -1.35
CA LEU A 50 -0.26 6.31 -2.50
C LEU A 50 -1.62 6.41 -3.21
N ALA A 51 -2.71 6.30 -2.46
CA ALA A 51 -4.07 6.45 -2.99
C ALA A 51 -4.26 7.82 -3.67
N GLN A 52 -3.83 8.91 -3.02
CA GLN A 52 -3.90 10.25 -3.64
C GLN A 52 -3.16 10.33 -4.98
N ARG A 53 -1.95 9.76 -5.08
CA ARG A 53 -1.17 9.74 -6.32
C ARG A 53 -1.81 8.90 -7.41
N LEU A 54 -2.39 7.74 -7.06
CA LEU A 54 -3.10 6.87 -7.99
C LEU A 54 -4.31 7.59 -8.62
N TYR A 55 -5.11 8.27 -7.80
CA TYR A 55 -6.26 9.06 -8.29
C TYR A 55 -5.86 10.29 -9.11
N ARG A 56 -4.65 10.83 -8.89
CA ARG A 56 -4.10 11.93 -9.69
C ARG A 56 -3.32 11.48 -10.93
N HIS A 57 -3.15 10.17 -11.12
CA HIS A 57 -2.30 9.59 -12.16
C HIS A 57 -0.84 10.10 -12.14
N GLU A 58 -0.33 10.44 -10.95
CA GLU A 58 1.02 10.99 -10.71
C GLU A 58 2.03 9.91 -10.33
N LEU A 59 2.07 8.82 -11.10
CA LEU A 59 2.91 7.66 -10.77
C LEU A 59 4.38 7.89 -11.12
N LEU A 60 5.25 7.46 -10.20
CA LEU A 60 6.71 7.56 -10.34
C LEU A 60 7.22 6.50 -11.34
N LYS A 61 8.30 6.84 -12.05
CA LYS A 61 9.00 5.90 -12.93
C LYS A 61 9.89 4.98 -12.09
N ASP A 62 10.02 3.73 -12.52
CA ASP A 62 10.88 2.71 -11.89
C ASP A 62 12.34 3.16 -11.82
N GLU A 63 12.85 3.29 -10.60
CA GLU A 63 14.28 3.37 -10.31
C GLU A 63 14.53 2.48 -9.08
N GLU A 64 15.61 1.67 -9.09
CA GLU A 64 16.11 0.85 -7.96
C GLU A 64 15.78 -0.67 -7.89
N ILE A 65 16.09 -1.41 -8.96
CA ILE A 65 16.02 -2.88 -9.03
C ILE A 65 16.82 -3.60 -7.92
N GLU A 66 17.94 -3.05 -7.46
CA GLU A 66 18.83 -3.71 -6.49
C GLU A 66 18.22 -3.80 -5.08
N PHE A 67 17.53 -2.76 -4.62
CA PHE A 67 16.91 -2.77 -3.29
C PHE A 67 15.65 -3.65 -3.25
N ALA A 68 14.88 -3.68 -4.33
CA ALA A 68 13.74 -4.60 -4.47
C ALA A 68 14.20 -6.06 -4.28
N LYS A 69 15.29 -6.48 -4.94
CA LYS A 69 15.87 -7.82 -4.76
C LYS A 69 16.35 -8.08 -3.33
N LEU A 70 16.92 -7.08 -2.66
CA LEU A 70 17.35 -7.22 -1.27
C LEU A 70 16.14 -7.51 -0.36
N MET A 71 15.04 -6.79 -0.57
CA MET A 71 13.81 -6.98 0.19
C MET A 71 13.17 -8.34 -0.08
N GLU A 72 13.08 -8.76 -1.34
CA GLU A 72 12.59 -10.08 -1.74
C GLU A 72 13.39 -11.21 -1.07
N ASN A 73 14.72 -11.08 -0.99
CA ASN A 73 15.56 -12.09 -0.35
C ASN A 73 15.45 -12.10 1.18
N LYS A 74 15.33 -10.94 1.83
CA LYS A 74 15.38 -10.82 3.29
C LYS A 74 14.00 -11.01 3.95
N TYR A 75 12.95 -10.58 3.27
CA TYR A 75 11.57 -10.55 3.76
C TYR A 75 10.62 -11.03 2.66
N PRO A 76 10.76 -12.31 2.23
CA PRO A 76 10.04 -12.83 1.07
C PRO A 76 8.52 -12.77 1.27
N GLY A 77 8.01 -13.08 2.48
CA GLY A 77 6.57 -13.04 2.75
C GLY A 77 6.00 -11.63 2.63
N GLU A 78 6.67 -10.65 3.22
CA GLU A 78 6.26 -9.25 3.17
C GLU A 78 6.38 -8.64 1.76
N TYR A 79 7.34 -9.11 0.96
CA TYR A 79 7.50 -8.71 -0.44
C TYR A 79 6.47 -9.36 -1.37
N GLU A 80 6.11 -10.63 -1.15
CA GLU A 80 4.98 -11.25 -1.87
C GLU A 80 3.66 -10.54 -1.57
N CYS A 81 3.41 -10.22 -0.29
CA CYS A 81 2.22 -9.47 0.13
C CYS A 81 2.14 -8.10 -0.56
N SER A 82 3.26 -7.37 -0.70
CA SER A 82 3.25 -6.10 -1.43
C SER A 82 2.97 -6.25 -2.93
N LYS A 83 3.37 -7.37 -3.56
CA LYS A 83 2.98 -7.68 -4.94
C LYS A 83 1.48 -7.98 -5.05
N HIS A 84 0.90 -8.73 -4.11
CA HIS A 84 -0.54 -8.97 -4.09
C HIS A 84 -1.34 -7.67 -3.89
N ILE A 85 -0.83 -6.72 -3.08
CA ILE A 85 -1.40 -5.36 -2.98
C ILE A 85 -1.35 -4.66 -4.34
N ALA A 86 -0.23 -4.72 -5.05
CA ALA A 86 -0.11 -4.11 -6.38
C ALA A 86 -1.14 -4.69 -7.36
N GLU A 87 -1.29 -6.02 -7.38
CA GLU A 87 -2.29 -6.70 -8.19
C GLU A 87 -3.73 -6.33 -7.81
N TYR A 88 -4.02 -6.21 -6.52
CA TYR A 88 -5.32 -5.77 -6.02
C TYR A 88 -5.64 -4.34 -6.50
N ILE A 89 -4.67 -3.41 -6.39
CA ILE A 89 -4.84 -2.02 -6.85
C ILE A 89 -5.09 -1.99 -8.37
N GLU A 90 -4.34 -2.75 -9.14
CA GLU A 90 -4.51 -2.81 -10.60
C GLU A 90 -5.87 -3.39 -10.99
N LYS A 91 -6.29 -4.50 -10.36
CA LYS A 91 -7.56 -5.18 -10.67
C LYS A 91 -8.79 -4.35 -10.30
N GLU A 92 -8.80 -3.74 -9.11
CA GLU A 92 -9.99 -3.06 -8.57
C GLU A 92 -10.06 -1.57 -8.94
N TYR A 93 -8.90 -0.91 -9.15
CA TYR A 93 -8.83 0.54 -9.36
C TYR A 93 -8.12 0.93 -10.66
N GLY A 94 -7.57 -0.02 -11.43
CA GLY A 94 -6.89 0.25 -12.71
C GLY A 94 -5.56 1.00 -12.56
N GLY A 95 -5.03 1.11 -11.35
CA GLY A 95 -3.79 1.83 -11.07
C GLY A 95 -2.59 0.89 -11.00
N GLN A 96 -1.51 1.24 -11.69
CA GLN A 96 -0.24 0.52 -11.57
C GLN A 96 0.65 1.22 -10.55
N ILE A 97 1.38 0.48 -9.73
CA ILE A 97 2.38 1.04 -8.81
C ILE A 97 3.77 0.57 -9.21
N SER A 98 4.79 1.39 -8.99
CA SER A 98 6.17 1.08 -9.38
C SER A 98 6.77 -0.02 -8.51
N GLY A 99 7.86 -0.62 -8.97
CA GLY A 99 8.65 -1.56 -8.18
C GLY A 99 9.20 -0.93 -6.90
N GLU A 100 9.49 0.38 -6.93
CA GLU A 100 9.87 1.16 -5.75
C GLU A 100 8.73 1.20 -4.70
N GLU A 101 7.48 1.40 -5.12
CA GLU A 101 6.33 1.38 -4.20
C GLU A 101 6.07 -0.04 -3.65
N ILE A 102 6.23 -1.08 -4.47
CA ILE A 102 6.16 -2.48 -4.01
C ILE A 102 7.20 -2.73 -2.91
N MET A 103 8.42 -2.21 -3.09
CA MET A 103 9.48 -2.29 -2.08
C MET A 103 9.13 -1.51 -0.81
N PHE A 104 8.64 -0.26 -0.93
CA PHE A 104 8.25 0.54 0.24
C PHE A 104 7.09 -0.09 1.01
N LEU A 105 6.11 -0.64 0.32
CA LEU A 105 5.03 -1.42 0.93
C LEU A 105 5.59 -2.61 1.72
N ALA A 106 6.52 -3.38 1.14
CA ALA A 106 7.17 -4.50 1.85
C ALA A 106 7.89 -4.04 3.13
N ILE A 107 8.55 -2.87 3.11
CA ILE A 107 9.17 -2.28 4.31
C ILE A 107 8.10 -1.94 5.37
N HIS A 108 7.00 -1.30 4.97
CA HIS A 108 5.93 -0.95 5.89
C HIS A 108 5.26 -2.18 6.49
N ILE A 109 4.93 -3.18 5.65
CA ILE A 109 4.39 -4.47 6.08
C ILE A 109 5.34 -5.11 7.10
N LYS A 110 6.64 -5.10 6.82
CA LYS A 110 7.62 -5.65 7.76
C LYS A 110 7.58 -4.98 9.13
N ARG A 111 7.43 -3.65 9.16
CA ARG A 111 7.37 -2.88 10.40
C ARG A 111 6.11 -3.13 11.20
N VAL A 112 4.95 -3.24 10.55
CA VAL A 112 3.68 -3.53 11.25
C VAL A 112 3.59 -4.99 11.72
N CYS A 113 4.35 -5.90 11.10
CA CYS A 113 4.49 -7.29 11.58
C CYS A 113 5.46 -7.45 12.76
N MET A 114 6.33 -6.45 13.00
CA MET A 114 7.22 -6.43 14.16
C MET A 114 6.41 -5.91 15.35
N THR A 115 5.68 -6.80 16.03
CA THR A 115 5.14 -6.51 17.38
C THR A 115 6.31 -6.25 18.33
N ASP A 116 6.26 -5.13 19.07
CA ASP A 116 7.14 -4.91 20.23
C ASP A 116 6.81 -5.90 21.37
#